data_AF-A0A7C2BLC6-F1
#
_entry.id   AF-A0A7C2BLC6-F1
#
_cell.length_a   1.000
_cell.length_b   1.000
_cell.length_c   1.000
_cell.angle_alpha   90.00
_cell.angle_beta   90.00
_cell.angle_gamma   90.00
#
_symmetry.space_group_name_H-M   'P 1'
#
loop_
_entity.id
_entity.type
_entity.pdbx_description
1 polymer ?
#
loop_
_entity_poly.entity_id
_entity_poly.type
_entity_poly.pdbx_seq_one_letter_code
_entity_poly.pdbx_strand_id
1 'polypeptide(L)'
;MSCPFYQSGLCYNPSVVSTYGRPSSVVVSQGVCTTKNYRECSYFADPPEQEAPREVYPIIHKIACTIFSECPHFLVKRFGEEDCVAYCKAIEKYIPRNSVSKCVELWKTCPYLSLAGEK
;
A
#
# COMPACT_ATOMS: atom_id res chain seq x y z
N MET A 1 1.06 -11.80 -17.73
CA MET A 1 1.27 -11.82 -16.27
C MET A 1 0.97 -13.23 -15.81
N SER A 2 1.93 -13.87 -15.16
CA SER A 2 1.82 -15.18 -14.54
C SER A 2 1.28 -15.05 -13.10
N CYS A 3 0.84 -16.16 -12.52
CA CYS A 3 0.39 -16.20 -11.13
C CYS A 3 1.50 -15.70 -10.17
N PRO A 4 1.21 -14.75 -9.26
CA PRO A 4 2.22 -14.21 -8.33
C PRO A 4 2.68 -15.24 -7.29
N PHE A 5 1.87 -16.24 -6.98
CA PHE A 5 2.21 -17.29 -6.01
C PHE A 5 2.93 -18.48 -6.64
N TYR A 6 3.12 -18.50 -7.96
CA TYR A 6 3.77 -19.61 -8.66
C TYR A 6 5.25 -19.31 -8.87
N GLN A 7 6.12 -20.12 -8.26
CA GLN A 7 7.56 -19.98 -8.40
C GLN A 7 8.21 -21.37 -8.51
N SER A 8 9.03 -21.57 -9.55
CA SER A 8 9.83 -22.80 -9.75
C SER A 8 9.04 -24.11 -9.65
N GLY A 9 7.80 -24.16 -10.16
CA GLY A 9 6.97 -25.36 -10.13
C GLY A 9 6.15 -25.56 -8.85
N LEU A 10 6.25 -24.64 -7.88
CA LEU A 10 5.57 -24.72 -6.59
C LEU A 10 4.62 -23.54 -6.38
N CYS A 11 3.55 -23.77 -5.62
CA CYS A 11 2.64 -22.73 -5.15
C CYS A 11 3.05 -22.28 -3.74
N TYR A 12 3.33 -20.98 -3.61
CA TYR A 12 3.72 -20.30 -2.36
C TYR A 12 2.55 -19.55 -1.71
N ASN A 13 1.32 -19.82 -2.14
CA ASN A 13 0.14 -19.17 -1.56
C ASN A 13 0.05 -19.49 -0.05
N PRO A 14 -0.25 -18.49 0.83
CA PRO A 14 -0.31 -18.71 2.27
C PRO A 14 -1.27 -19.82 2.72
N SER A 15 -2.42 -19.98 2.05
CA SER A 15 -3.39 -21.04 2.34
C SER A 15 -2.83 -22.44 2.06
N VAL A 16 -2.00 -22.54 1.01
CA VAL A 16 -1.32 -23.79 0.63
C VAL A 16 -0.24 -24.11 1.66
N VAL A 17 0.57 -23.11 2.04
CA VAL A 17 1.58 -23.28 3.09
C VAL A 17 0.93 -23.64 4.44
N SER A 18 -0.19 -23.03 4.79
CA SER A 18 -0.94 -23.37 6.01
C SER A 18 -1.49 -24.80 5.98
N THR A 19 -1.94 -25.28 4.82
CA THR A 19 -2.52 -26.63 4.68
C THR A 19 -1.46 -27.72 4.65
N TYR A 20 -0.35 -27.50 3.93
CA TYR A 20 0.67 -28.51 3.66
C TYR A 20 1.97 -28.31 4.46
N GLY A 21 2.07 -27.24 5.26
CA GLY A 21 3.26 -26.84 6.02
C GLY A 21 4.41 -26.27 5.16
N ARG A 22 4.29 -26.30 3.83
CA ARG A 22 5.32 -25.84 2.88
C ARG A 22 4.71 -25.47 1.53
N PRO A 23 5.44 -24.70 0.69
CA PRO A 23 5.09 -24.52 -0.71
C PRO A 23 4.96 -25.87 -1.40
N SER A 24 3.93 -26.02 -2.24
CA SER A 24 3.54 -27.32 -2.79
C SER A 24 3.19 -27.24 -4.27
N SER A 25 3.58 -28.25 -5.04
CA SER A 25 3.17 -28.44 -6.44
C SER A 25 1.80 -29.10 -6.58
N VAL A 26 1.23 -29.64 -5.48
CA VAL A 26 -0.02 -30.42 -5.51
C VAL A 26 -1.20 -29.63 -6.09
N VAL A 27 -1.22 -28.32 -5.86
CA VAL A 27 -2.29 -27.41 -6.31
C VAL A 27 -1.92 -26.63 -7.57
N VAL A 28 -0.71 -26.83 -8.10
CA VAL A 28 -0.20 -26.11 -9.27
C VAL A 28 -0.73 -26.77 -10.54
N SER A 29 -1.56 -26.04 -11.27
CA SER A 29 -1.86 -26.36 -12.67
C SER A 29 -1.02 -25.47 -13.57
N GLN A 30 0.02 -26.02 -14.21
CA GLN A 30 0.96 -25.25 -15.02
C GLN A 30 0.27 -24.45 -16.14
N GLY A 31 -0.73 -25.03 -16.82
CA GLY A 31 -1.49 -24.34 -17.87
C GLY A 31 -2.34 -23.16 -17.37
N VAL A 32 -2.64 -23.12 -16.06
CA VAL A 32 -3.41 -22.04 -15.43
C VAL A 32 -2.47 -21.02 -14.79
N CYS A 33 -1.47 -21.47 -14.02
CA CYS A 33 -0.53 -20.57 -13.31
C CYS A 33 0.40 -19.79 -14.25
N THR A 34 0.67 -20.31 -15.46
CA THR A 34 1.52 -19.63 -16.46
C THR A 34 0.74 -18.71 -17.40
N THR A 35 -0.59 -18.82 -17.44
CA THR A 35 -1.47 -18.01 -18.30
C THR A 35 -2.15 -16.90 -17.49
N LYS A 36 -2.92 -16.02 -18.14
CA LYS A 36 -3.68 -14.96 -17.44
C LYS A 36 -4.88 -15.50 -16.64
N ASN A 37 -5.23 -16.77 -16.82
CA ASN A 37 -6.38 -17.41 -16.19
C ASN A 37 -6.09 -17.87 -14.75
N TYR A 38 -4.89 -17.59 -14.22
CA TYR A 38 -4.53 -17.94 -12.83
C TYR A 38 -5.51 -17.39 -11.78
N ARG A 39 -6.24 -16.32 -12.10
CA ARG A 39 -7.24 -15.70 -11.22
C ARG A 39 -8.46 -16.59 -10.97
N GLU A 40 -8.73 -17.55 -11.87
CA GLU A 40 -9.83 -18.51 -11.73
C GLU A 40 -9.45 -19.68 -10.79
N CYS A 41 -8.19 -19.76 -10.36
CA CYS A 41 -7.75 -20.79 -9.43
C CYS A 41 -8.42 -20.57 -8.07
N SER A 42 -8.98 -21.63 -7.47
CA SER A 42 -9.60 -21.58 -6.14
C SER A 42 -8.65 -21.19 -5.02
N TYR A 43 -7.34 -21.37 -5.24
CA TYR A 43 -6.29 -20.95 -4.30
C TYR A 43 -5.77 -19.55 -4.60
N PHE A 44 -6.18 -18.91 -5.70
CA PHE A 44 -5.82 -17.54 -5.96
C PHE A 44 -6.64 -16.63 -5.05
N ALA A 45 -5.95 -15.95 -4.15
CA ALA A 45 -6.48 -14.79 -3.44
C ALA A 45 -5.78 -13.58 -4.05
N ASP A 46 -6.53 -12.52 -4.37
CA ASP A 46 -5.87 -11.25 -4.65
C ASP A 46 -4.98 -10.93 -3.44
N PRO A 47 -3.70 -10.56 -3.66
CA PRO A 47 -2.87 -10.09 -2.56
C PRO A 47 -3.66 -8.97 -1.88
N PRO A 48 -3.70 -8.93 -0.53
CA PRO A 48 -4.31 -7.80 0.15
C PRO A 48 -3.72 -6.55 -0.49
N GLU A 49 -4.61 -5.68 -0.98
CA GLU A 49 -4.24 -4.41 -1.59
C GLU A 49 -3.19 -3.81 -0.67
N GLN A 50 -1.93 -3.75 -1.13
CA GLN A 50 -0.80 -3.45 -0.25
C GLN A 50 -1.09 -2.07 0.34
N GLU A 51 -1.63 -2.02 1.55
CA GLU A 51 -1.68 -0.81 2.35
C GLU A 51 -0.23 -0.38 2.44
N ALA A 52 0.11 0.69 1.73
CA ALA A 52 1.50 1.10 1.51
C ALA A 52 2.27 1.04 2.84
N PRO A 53 3.23 0.10 3.01
CA PRO A 53 4.09 0.14 4.16
C PRO A 53 5.13 1.21 3.85
N ARG A 54 4.80 2.45 4.23
CA ARG A 54 5.80 3.50 4.44
C ARG A 54 5.83 3.70 5.93
N GLU A 55 6.74 3.01 6.61
CA GLU A 55 6.86 2.98 8.07
C GLU A 55 6.58 4.37 8.68
N VAL A 56 5.47 4.46 9.41
CA VAL A 56 5.10 5.68 10.11
C VAL A 56 6.00 5.78 11.32
N TYR A 57 7.05 6.61 11.26
CA TYR A 57 7.89 6.90 12.42
C TYR A 57 7.17 7.88 13.35
N PRO A 58 6.68 7.46 14.53
CA PRO A 58 5.74 8.26 15.30
C PRO A 58 6.33 9.58 15.80
N ILE A 59 7.61 9.58 16.18
CA ILE A 59 8.34 10.78 16.64
C ILE A 59 8.31 11.89 15.58
N ILE A 60 8.35 11.51 14.30
CA ILE A 60 8.48 12.43 13.16
C ILE A 60 7.11 12.76 12.56
N HIS A 61 6.16 11.80 12.57
CA HIS A 61 4.92 11.90 11.79
C HIS A 61 3.65 12.16 12.62
N LYS A 62 3.68 11.97 13.94
CA LYS A 62 2.50 12.25 14.78
C LYS A 62 2.13 13.73 14.75
N ILE A 63 0.85 13.98 14.49
CA ILE A 63 0.21 15.29 14.48
C ILE A 63 -1.15 15.23 15.18
N ALA A 64 -1.66 16.40 15.57
CA ALA A 64 -3.03 16.51 16.07
C ALA A 64 -4.05 16.23 14.95
N CYS A 65 -5.10 15.48 15.26
CA CYS A 65 -6.20 15.19 14.32
C CYS A 65 -7.02 16.42 13.92
N THR A 66 -6.80 17.57 14.55
CA THR A 66 -7.45 18.85 14.24
C THR A 66 -6.84 19.55 13.02
N ILE A 67 -5.68 19.09 12.53
CA ILE A 67 -5.05 19.71 11.38
C ILE A 67 -5.79 19.33 10.10
N PHE A 68 -6.16 20.34 9.31
CA PHE A 68 -6.79 20.21 8.02
C PHE A 68 -6.05 21.07 6.99
N SER A 69 -6.03 20.63 5.73
CA SER A 69 -5.50 21.39 4.59
C SER A 69 -6.51 21.37 3.45
N GLU A 70 -6.62 22.49 2.73
CA GLU A 70 -7.42 22.58 1.50
C GLU A 70 -6.74 21.87 0.30
N CYS A 71 -5.52 21.37 0.48
CA CYS A 71 -4.78 20.66 -0.56
C CYS A 71 -5.50 19.34 -0.94
N PRO A 72 -5.80 19.10 -2.23
CA PRO A 72 -6.51 17.89 -2.68
C PRO A 72 -5.71 16.60 -2.47
N HIS A 73 -4.39 16.69 -2.31
CA HIS A 73 -3.50 15.56 -2.08
C HIS A 73 -3.17 15.34 -0.61
N PHE A 74 -3.63 16.21 0.30
CA PHE A 74 -3.39 16.06 1.72
C PHE A 74 -4.46 15.18 2.35
N LEU A 75 -4.03 14.13 3.05
CA LEU A 75 -4.90 13.24 3.81
C LEU A 75 -4.43 13.18 5.25
N VAL A 76 -5.38 13.10 6.17
CA VAL A 76 -5.13 12.79 7.57
C VAL A 76 -5.65 11.39 7.85
N LYS A 77 -4.79 10.52 8.38
CA LYS A 77 -5.14 9.17 8.80
C LYS A 77 -5.01 9.07 10.32
N ARG A 78 -5.94 8.38 10.97
CA ARG A 78 -5.81 8.05 12.39
C ARG A 78 -4.67 7.05 12.59
N PHE A 79 -3.88 7.27 13.64
CA PHE A 79 -2.74 6.46 14.03
C PHE A 79 -2.80 6.22 15.54
N GLY A 80 -3.46 5.16 15.98
CA GLY A 80 -3.74 4.93 17.41
C GLY A 80 -5.06 5.56 17.86
N GLU A 81 -5.21 5.80 19.16
CA GLU A 81 -6.48 6.25 19.77
C GLU A 81 -6.73 7.77 19.57
N GLU A 82 -5.70 8.60 19.76
CA GLU A 82 -5.82 10.08 19.71
C GLU A 82 -4.86 10.76 18.73
N ASP A 83 -3.89 10.02 18.19
CA ASP A 83 -2.89 10.57 17.28
C ASP A 83 -3.32 10.41 15.81
N CYS A 84 -2.92 11.36 14.97
CA CYS A 84 -3.09 11.29 13.54
C CYS A 84 -1.76 11.45 12.81
N VAL A 85 -1.72 11.04 11.55
CA VAL A 85 -0.60 11.27 10.63
C VAL A 85 -1.09 11.90 9.34
N ALA A 86 -0.29 12.82 8.81
CA ALA A 86 -0.54 13.43 7.51
C ALA A 86 0.12 12.61 6.39
N TYR A 87 -0.55 12.50 5.26
CA TYR A 87 -0.11 11.76 4.08
C TYR A 87 -0.33 12.59 2.83
N CYS A 88 0.68 12.65 1.96
CA CYS A 88 0.59 13.31 0.67
C CYS A 88 0.41 12.27 -0.44
N LYS A 89 -0.74 12.32 -1.12
CA LYS A 89 -1.02 11.45 -2.28
C LYS A 89 -0.08 11.69 -3.46
N ALA A 90 0.34 12.95 -3.69
CA ALA A 90 1.15 13.31 -4.84
C ALA A 90 2.53 12.63 -4.86
N ILE A 91 3.17 12.53 -3.69
CA ILE A 91 4.47 11.84 -3.52
C ILE A 91 4.32 10.45 -2.88
N GLU A 92 3.07 10.07 -2.59
CA GLU A 92 2.65 8.86 -1.90
C GLU A 92 3.29 8.69 -0.49
N LYS A 93 3.82 9.73 0.17
CA LYS A 93 4.58 9.66 1.46
C LYS A 93 3.82 10.27 2.63
N TYR A 94 4.12 9.79 3.85
CA TYR A 94 3.76 10.50 5.09
C TYR A 94 4.53 11.82 5.20
N ILE A 95 3.84 12.86 5.66
CA ILE A 95 4.39 14.21 5.81
C ILE A 95 4.91 14.34 7.25
N PRO A 96 6.17 14.75 7.46
CA PRO A 96 6.71 14.96 8.79
C PRO A 96 6.03 16.16 9.46
N ARG A 97 5.83 16.11 10.78
CA ARG A 97 5.05 17.09 11.55
C ARG A 97 5.49 18.55 11.34
N ASN A 98 6.80 18.77 11.13
CA ASN A 98 7.40 20.10 10.90
C ASN A 98 7.07 20.69 9.51
N SER A 99 6.70 19.83 8.56
CA SER A 99 6.32 20.23 7.20
C SER A 99 4.82 20.32 7.03
N VAL A 100 4.02 19.79 7.96
CA VAL A 100 2.56 19.82 7.89
C VAL A 100 2.04 21.27 7.88
N SER A 101 2.51 22.14 8.77
CA SER A 101 2.11 23.56 8.79
C SER A 101 2.40 24.26 7.46
N LYS A 102 3.60 24.02 6.89
CA LYS A 102 3.97 24.54 5.56
C LYS A 102 3.08 23.99 4.45
N CYS A 103 2.69 22.73 4.55
CA CYS A 103 1.79 22.10 3.59
C CYS A 103 0.37 22.67 3.69
N VAL A 104 -0.08 23.10 4.87
CA VAL A 104 -1.39 23.77 5.05
C VAL A 104 -1.34 25.20 4.51
N GLU A 105 -0.30 25.96 4.81
CA GLU A 105 -0.21 27.38 4.44
C GLU A 105 0.19 27.60 2.97
N LEU A 106 1.10 26.79 2.45
CA LEU A 106 1.75 26.99 1.14
C LEU A 106 1.33 25.93 0.10
N TRP A 107 0.16 25.33 0.25
CA TRP A 107 -0.29 24.25 -0.65
C TRP A 107 -0.41 24.69 -2.10
N LYS A 108 -0.82 25.94 -2.36
CA LYS A 108 -1.01 26.50 -3.71
C LYS A 108 0.30 26.64 -4.48
N THR A 109 1.41 26.82 -3.77
CA THR A 109 2.76 26.95 -4.32
C THR A 109 3.57 25.66 -4.17
N CYS A 110 2.91 24.55 -3.81
CA CYS A 110 3.58 23.28 -3.56
C CYS A 110 4.14 22.71 -4.88
N PRO A 111 5.46 22.44 -4.98
CA PRO A 111 6.07 21.93 -6.21
C PRO A 111 5.60 20.50 -6.54
N TYR A 112 5.02 19.80 -5.57
CA TYR A 112 4.52 18.44 -5.75
C TYR A 112 3.10 18.40 -6.33
N LEU A 113 2.40 19.54 -6.42
CA LEU A 113 1.03 19.60 -6.93
C LEU A 113 0.98 19.22 -8.42
N SER A 114 1.97 19.63 -9.21
CA SER A 114 2.09 19.28 -10.63
C SER A 114 2.42 17.81 -10.88
N LEU A 115 3.15 17.16 -9.97
CA LEU A 115 3.54 15.75 -10.11
C LEU A 115 2.35 14.78 -10.01
N ALA A 116 1.23 15.21 -9.42
CA ALA A 116 0.08 14.35 -9.21
C ALA A 116 -0.78 14.13 -10.46
N GLY A 117 -0.55 14.89 -11.54
CA GLY A 117 -1.32 14.82 -12.79
C GLY A 117 -0.68 13.99 -13.91
N GLU A 118 0.53 13.44 -13.72
CA GLU A 118 1.30 12.73 -14.75
C GLU A 118 1.29 11.19 -14.61
N LYS A 119 0.22 10.59 -14.07
CA LYS A 119 0.05 9.12 -14.02
C LYS A 119 -1.23 8.67 -14.71
#